data_AF-A0A2V9HCV4-F1
#
_entry.id   AF-A0A2V9HCV4-F1
#
_cell.length_a   1.000
_cell.length_b   1.000
_cell.length_c   1.000
_cell.angle_alpha   90.00
_cell.angle_beta   90.00
_cell.angle_gamma   90.00
#
_symmetry.space_group_name_H-M   'P 1'
#
loop_
_entity.id
_entity.type
_entity.pdbx_description
1 polymer ?
#
loop_
_entity_poly.entity_id
_entity_poly.type
_entity_poly.pdbx_seq_one_letter_code
_entity_poly.pdbx_strand_id
1 'polypeptide(L)' 'MPLAEAKISLFAVSTFDTDYLLLASETLPAAIAALERAGHTVCRSKAE' A
#
# COMPACT_ATOMS: atom_id res chain seq x y z
N MET A 1 -8.64 8.44 -4.11
CA MET A 1 -7.84 7.56 -3.22
C MET A 1 -7.00 6.67 -4.12
N PRO A 2 -5.66 6.81 -4.13
CA PRO A 2 -4.79 6.28 -5.19
C PRO A 2 -4.93 4.76 -5.42
N LEU A 3 -5.07 3.98 -4.36
CA LEU A 3 -5.27 2.52 -4.47
C LEU A 3 -6.65 2.14 -5.01
N ALA A 4 -7.70 2.89 -4.65
CA ALA A 4 -9.05 2.66 -5.13
C ALA A 4 -9.19 3.01 -6.63
N GLU A 5 -8.55 4.11 -7.06
CA GLU A 5 -8.47 4.49 -8.48
C GLU A 5 -7.72 3.43 -9.31
N ALA A 6 -6.71 2.80 -8.72
CA ALA A 6 -5.99 1.66 -9.31
C ALA A 6 -6.76 0.33 -9.20
N LYS A 7 -7.98 0.32 -8.62
CA LYS A 7 -8.80 -0.89 -8.37
C LYS A 7 -8.08 -1.95 -7.53
N ILE A 8 -7.23 -1.53 -6.60
CA ILE A 8 -6.53 -2.41 -5.67
C ILE A 8 -7.36 -2.53 -4.39
N SER A 9 -7.84 -3.74 -4.13
CA SER A 9 -8.51 -4.07 -2.88
C SER A 9 -7.51 -4.04 -1.72
N LEU A 10 -7.96 -3.54 -0.57
CA LEU A 10 -7.18 -3.53 0.65
C LEU A 10 -8.00 -4.02 1.84
N PHE A 11 -7.30 -4.44 2.88
CA PHE A 11 -7.84 -4.71 4.20
C PHE A 11 -7.11 -3.84 5.22
N ALA A 12 -7.84 -2.99 5.94
CA ALA A 12 -7.28 -2.04 6.89
C ALA A 12 -7.35 -2.60 8.31
N VAL A 13 -6.24 -2.54 9.03
CA VAL A 13 -6.15 -2.89 10.46
C VAL A 13 -5.51 -1.72 11.20
N SER A 14 -6.31 -1.04 12.01
CA SER A 14 -5.84 0.01 12.90
C SER A 14 -5.36 -0.60 14.22
N THR A 15 -4.15 -0.24 14.66
CA THR A 15 -3.65 -0.54 16.00
C THR A 15 -3.51 0.74 16.81
N PHE A 16 -2.97 0.65 18.03
CA PHE A 16 -2.73 1.84 18.84
C PHE A 16 -1.69 2.78 18.22
N ASP A 17 -0.61 2.22 17.69
CA ASP A 17 0.53 3.00 17.19
C ASP A 17 0.41 3.41 15.72
N THR A 18 -0.25 2.58 14.90
CA THR A 18 -0.29 2.79 13.45
C THR A 18 -1.44 2.06 12.76
N ASP A 19 -1.70 2.43 11.51
CA ASP A 19 -2.63 1.76 10.62
C ASP A 19 -1.86 0.88 9.63
N TYR A 20 -2.22 -0.39 9.55
CA TYR A 20 -1.71 -1.33 8.56
C TYR A 20 -2.69 -1.48 7.40
N LEU A 21 -2.18 -1.32 6.18
CA LEU A 21 -2.91 -1.62 4.95
C LEU A 21 -2.35 -2.91 4.36
N LEU A 22 -3.19 -3.93 4.30
CA LEU A 22 -2.89 -5.23 3.70
C LEU A 22 -3.50 -5.28 2.30
N LEU A 23 -2.78 -5.87 1.35
CA LEU A 23 -3.19 -6.05 -0.04
C LEU A 23 -2.73 -7.42 -0.53
N ALA A 24 -3.29 -7.87 -1.65
CA ALA A 24 -2.86 -9.10 -2.28
C ALA A 24 -1.42 -8.95 -2.80
N SER A 25 -0.55 -9.91 -2.51
CA SER A 25 0.90 -9.81 -2.76
C SER A 25 1.21 -9.54 -4.23
N GLU A 26 0.46 -10.14 -5.13
CA GLU A 26 0.56 -9.95 -6.58
C GLU A 26 0.29 -8.52 -7.04
N THR A 27 -0.44 -7.73 -6.24
CA THR A 27 -0.77 -6.32 -6.55
C THR A 27 0.27 -5.34 -6.01
N LEU A 28 1.25 -5.81 -5.24
CA LEU A 28 2.25 -4.96 -4.57
C LEU A 28 3.01 -4.02 -5.54
N PRO A 29 3.50 -4.47 -6.71
CA PRO A 29 4.18 -3.57 -7.66
C PRO A 29 3.27 -2.45 -8.16
N ALA A 30 1.99 -2.77 -8.44
CA ALA A 30 1.01 -1.79 -8.92
C ALA A 30 0.63 -0.79 -7.82
N ALA A 31 0.50 -1.25 -6.57
CA ALA A 31 0.21 -0.40 -5.43
C ALA A 31 1.33 0.61 -5.17
N ILE A 32 2.59 0.18 -5.21
CA ILE A 32 3.76 1.06 -5.07
C ILE A 32 3.73 2.15 -6.15
N ALA A 33 3.56 1.75 -7.42
CA ALA A 33 3.52 2.72 -8.52
C ALA A 33 2.36 3.72 -8.39
N ALA A 34 1.17 3.27 -7.95
CA ALA A 34 0.03 4.15 -7.73
C ALA A 34 0.29 5.15 -6.59
N LEU A 35 0.92 4.70 -5.50
CA LEU A 35 1.26 5.54 -4.35
C LEU A 35 2.34 6.57 -4.72
N GLU A 36 3.41 6.16 -5.40
CA GLU A 36 4.47 7.05 -5.85
C GLU A 36 3.95 8.12 -6.82
N ARG A 37 3.09 7.74 -7.77
CA ARG A 37 2.44 8.70 -8.69
C ARG A 37 1.54 9.70 -7.98
N ALA A 38 0.96 9.32 -6.85
CA ALA A 38 0.18 10.21 -6.01
C ALA A 38 1.05 11.08 -5.08
N GLY A 39 2.38 10.97 -5.16
CA GLY A 39 3.33 11.77 -4.39
C GLY A 39 3.71 11.16 -3.03
N HIS A 40 3.35 9.91 -2.75
CA HIS A 40 3.76 9.23 -1.52
C HIS A 40 5.19 8.69 -1.64
N THR A 41 5.94 8.74 -0.53
CA THR A 41 7.27 8.11 -0.44
C THR A 41 7.12 6.67 0.03
N VAL A 42 7.67 5.71 -0.71
CA VAL A 42 7.62 4.29 -0.36
C VAL A 42 8.97 3.84 0.21
N CYS A 43 8.97 3.47 1.49
CA CYS A 43 10.12 2.88 2.16
C CYS A 43 9.99 1.35 2.15
N ARG A 44 10.99 0.63 1.63
CA ARG A 44 11.04 -0.83 1.73
C ARG A 44 11.79 -1.23 2.99
N SER A 45 11.15 -1.98 3.88
CA SER A 45 11.91 -2.76 4.86
C SER A 45 12.61 -3.89 4.11
N LYS A 46 13.83 -4.23 4.51
CA LYS A 46 14.50 -5.43 4.00
C LYS A 46 13.64 -6.64 4.37
N ALA A 47 13.32 -7.48 3.38
CA ALA A 47 12.99 -8.87 3.65
C ALA A 47 14.29 -9.56 4.07
N GLU A 48 14.32 -10.13 5.27
CA GLU A 48 15.30 -11.17 5.62
C GLU A 48 14.97 -12.47 4.88
#